data_AF-A0A074X2H8-F1
#
_entry.id   AF-A0A074X2H8-F1
#
_cell.length_a   1.000
_cell.length_b   1.000
_cell.length_c   1.000
_cell.angle_alpha   90.00
_cell.angle_beta   90.00
_cell.angle_gamma   90.00
#
_symmetry.space_group_name_H-M   'P 1'
#
loop_
_entity.id
_entity.type
_entity.pdbx_description
1 polymer ?
#
loop_
_entity_poly.entity_id
_entity_poly.type
_entity_poly.pdbx_seq_one_letter_code
_entity_poly.pdbx_strand_id
1 'polypeptide(L)'
;MSSALRIARVARPAVANVQVARFSIASRMMAAGDTGATRSGGAASGDAFSKREEASENLYVKRHEQEKLEQLRQKVKAGEAQLAKDKADLDKAQNIPVHGPDGCLNAGSSKNERTNRQPDRPHIESPMPPLESIFKSFSGTWKLHRSLTSALPGFPSGTFTGTATFKPHSAFDSLSLLYHETGELVTEQGYKLLANRKYIYRFSPDDEKISIWFVKEPAPDENEEVDYLFHELEFSLLDQRWIAKGDHLCEKDMYWAFYDFRLDNNMEKWGLRYKVKGPQKDYLSDSAYERVA
;
A
#
# COMPACT_ATOMS: atom_id res chain seq x y z
N MET A 1 -79.27 -37.33 -50.39
CA MET A 1 -78.22 -36.32 -50.67
C MET A 1 -77.28 -36.29 -49.48
N SER A 2 -76.06 -36.79 -49.66
CA SER A 2 -75.11 -37.09 -48.58
C SER A 2 -74.35 -35.83 -48.18
N SER A 3 -74.41 -35.45 -46.90
CA SER A 3 -73.76 -34.26 -46.35
C SER A 3 -72.39 -34.65 -45.78
N ALA A 4 -71.32 -34.14 -46.37
CA ALA A 4 -69.95 -34.38 -45.93
C ALA A 4 -69.51 -33.26 -44.96
N LEU A 5 -69.38 -33.57 -43.68
CA LEU A 5 -68.72 -32.71 -42.69
C LEU A 5 -67.19 -32.76 -42.93
N ARG A 6 -66.62 -31.64 -43.39
CA ARG A 6 -65.16 -31.41 -43.37
C ARG A 6 -64.78 -30.78 -42.03
N ILE A 7 -64.02 -31.51 -41.22
CA ILE A 7 -63.40 -31.00 -39.99
C ILE A 7 -62.14 -30.22 -40.39
N ALA A 8 -62.16 -28.90 -40.20
CA ALA A 8 -60.98 -28.05 -40.37
C ALA A 8 -60.08 -28.17 -39.12
N ARG A 9 -58.87 -28.69 -39.29
CA ARG A 9 -57.84 -28.76 -38.24
C ARG A 9 -57.06 -27.43 -38.27
N VAL A 10 -57.26 -26.59 -37.25
CA VAL A 10 -56.46 -25.36 -37.06
C VAL A 10 -55.08 -25.76 -36.54
N ALA A 11 -54.03 -25.52 -37.33
CA ALA A 11 -52.65 -25.68 -36.90
C ALA A 11 -52.21 -24.45 -36.08
N ARG A 12 -51.75 -24.69 -34.85
CA ARG A 12 -51.09 -23.66 -34.01
C ARG A 12 -49.66 -23.44 -34.52
N PRO A 13 -49.13 -22.20 -34.56
CA PRO A 13 -47.72 -22.00 -34.87
C PRO A 13 -46.86 -22.54 -33.73
N ALA A 14 -45.89 -23.38 -34.06
CA ALA A 14 -44.85 -23.81 -33.15
C ALA A 14 -43.89 -22.64 -32.91
N VAL A 15 -43.91 -22.09 -31.70
CA VAL A 15 -42.90 -21.12 -31.26
C VAL A 15 -41.60 -21.90 -31.06
N ALA A 16 -40.61 -21.64 -31.91
CA ALA A 16 -39.28 -22.19 -31.73
C ALA A 16 -38.70 -21.61 -30.43
N ASN A 17 -38.63 -22.44 -29.38
CA ASN A 17 -37.82 -22.13 -28.21
C ASN A 17 -36.36 -22.15 -28.65
N VAL A 18 -35.83 -20.98 -29.01
CA VAL A 18 -34.39 -20.78 -29.12
C VAL A 18 -33.84 -20.86 -27.71
N GLN A 19 -33.38 -22.04 -27.32
CA GLN A 19 -32.52 -22.21 -26.15
C GLN A 19 -31.18 -21.53 -26.49
N VAL A 20 -31.09 -20.23 -26.21
CA VAL A 20 -29.80 -19.56 -26.12
C VAL A 20 -29.13 -20.16 -24.90
N ALA A 21 -28.24 -21.15 -25.12
CA ALA A 21 -27.34 -21.62 -24.10
C ALA A 21 -26.52 -20.42 -23.63
N ARG A 22 -26.94 -19.82 -22.52
CA ARG A 22 -26.14 -18.86 -21.78
C ARG A 22 -25.01 -19.69 -21.18
N PHE A 23 -23.88 -19.72 -21.87
CA PHE A 23 -22.63 -20.10 -21.25
C PHE A 23 -22.34 -19.03 -20.21
N SER A 24 -22.78 -19.28 -18.98
CA SER A 24 -22.33 -18.56 -17.79
C SER A 24 -20.85 -18.88 -17.64
N ILE A 25 -19.98 -18.12 -18.32
CA ILE A 25 -18.59 -18.05 -17.93
C ILE A 25 -18.63 -17.35 -16.57
N ALA A 26 -18.48 -18.14 -15.50
CA ALA A 26 -18.23 -17.60 -14.18
C ALA A 26 -17.00 -16.68 -14.31
N SER A 27 -17.24 -15.37 -14.27
CA SER A 27 -16.18 -14.37 -14.14
C SER A 27 -15.45 -14.70 -12.85
N ARG A 28 -14.21 -15.20 -12.97
CA ARG A 28 -13.30 -15.36 -11.85
C ARG A 28 -13.11 -13.96 -11.25
N MET A 29 -13.70 -13.74 -10.08
CA MET A 29 -13.41 -12.57 -9.27
C MET A 29 -11.96 -12.71 -8.81
N MET A 30 -11.09 -11.81 -9.27
CA MET A 30 -9.72 -11.70 -8.76
C MET A 30 -9.80 -11.06 -7.35
N ALA A 31 -10.22 -11.86 -6.36
CA ALA A 31 -10.21 -11.50 -4.94
C ALA A 31 -8.81 -11.75 -4.34
N ALA A 32 -8.62 -11.56 -3.03
CA ALA A 32 -7.29 -11.48 -2.42
C ALA A 32 -6.34 -12.64 -2.81
N GLY A 33 -5.11 -12.30 -3.22
CA GLY A 33 -4.05 -13.30 -3.41
C GLY A 33 -4.01 -14.03 -4.75
N ASP A 34 -4.43 -13.43 -5.87
CA ASP A 34 -4.49 -14.16 -7.16
C ASP A 34 -3.14 -14.30 -7.90
N THR A 35 -2.13 -14.75 -7.15
CA THR A 35 -1.12 -15.73 -7.61
C THR A 35 -0.63 -16.69 -6.52
N GLY A 36 -1.28 -16.79 -5.38
CA GLY A 36 -0.83 -17.59 -4.25
C GLY A 36 -1.40 -17.03 -2.97
N ALA A 37 -2.47 -17.66 -2.50
CA ALA A 37 -2.83 -17.63 -1.09
C ALA A 37 -2.96 -19.07 -0.62
N THR A 38 -2.18 -19.42 0.40
CA THR A 38 -2.30 -20.71 1.07
C THR A 38 -3.70 -20.88 1.65
N ARG A 39 -4.34 -22.02 1.35
CA ARG A 39 -5.71 -22.30 1.79
C ARG A 39 -5.74 -22.48 3.30
N SER A 40 -6.69 -21.82 3.97
CA SER A 40 -6.97 -22.02 5.39
C SER A 40 -7.57 -23.41 5.62
N GLY A 41 -6.72 -24.38 5.93
CA GLY A 41 -7.07 -25.70 6.46
C GLY A 41 -5.99 -26.12 7.45
N GLY A 42 -6.34 -26.16 8.74
CA GLY A 42 -5.39 -26.32 9.85
C GLY A 42 -4.42 -27.49 9.72
N ALA A 43 -3.26 -27.34 10.37
CA ALA A 43 -2.04 -28.16 10.33
C ALA A 43 -2.16 -29.66 10.69
N ALA A 44 -3.36 -30.24 10.71
CA ALA A 44 -3.58 -31.62 11.16
C ALA A 44 -3.59 -32.67 10.02
N SER A 45 -3.49 -32.27 8.74
CA SER A 45 -3.62 -33.19 7.60
C SER A 45 -2.59 -32.95 6.48
N GLY A 46 -1.33 -32.65 6.83
CA GLY A 46 -0.25 -32.58 5.84
C GLY A 46 0.45 -33.93 5.66
N ASP A 47 0.48 -34.45 4.43
CA ASP A 47 1.24 -35.64 4.04
C ASP A 47 2.72 -35.52 4.44
N ALA A 48 3.37 -36.66 4.70
CA ALA A 48 4.75 -36.74 5.22
C ALA A 48 5.82 -36.05 4.35
N PHE A 49 5.49 -35.77 3.08
CA PHE A 49 6.35 -35.04 2.14
C PHE A 49 6.33 -33.51 2.40
N SER A 50 5.14 -32.93 2.65
CA SER A 50 4.96 -31.50 2.94
C SER A 50 5.66 -31.06 4.22
N LYS A 51 5.69 -31.92 5.24
CA LYS A 51 6.41 -31.65 6.50
C LYS A 51 7.93 -31.60 6.32
N ARG A 52 8.48 -32.28 5.31
CA ARG A 52 9.91 -32.29 5.02
C ARG A 52 10.32 -31.05 4.21
N GLU A 53 9.47 -30.57 3.31
CA GLU A 53 9.67 -29.30 2.62
C GLU A 53 9.57 -28.10 3.59
N GLU A 54 8.55 -28.06 4.45
CA GLU A 54 8.37 -27.02 5.47
C GLU A 54 9.57 -26.92 6.45
N ALA A 55 10.14 -28.06 6.85
CA ALA A 55 11.32 -28.07 7.72
C ALA A 55 12.57 -27.49 7.03
N SER A 56 12.70 -27.67 5.72
CA SER A 56 13.81 -27.11 4.93
C SER A 56 13.62 -25.62 4.65
N GLU A 57 12.38 -25.18 4.40
CA GLU A 57 12.02 -23.78 4.19
C GLU A 57 12.15 -22.97 5.49
N ASN A 58 11.70 -23.51 6.63
CA ASN A 58 11.87 -22.87 7.94
C ASN A 58 13.34 -22.72 8.36
N LEU A 59 14.21 -23.65 7.95
CA LEU A 59 15.65 -23.52 8.16
C LEU A 59 16.26 -22.41 7.30
N TYR A 60 15.79 -22.25 6.07
CA TYR A 60 16.23 -21.18 5.17
C TYR A 60 15.79 -19.81 5.69
N VAL A 61 14.53 -19.67 6.11
CA VAL A 61 13.99 -18.43 6.71
C VAL A 61 14.78 -18.04 7.95
N LYS A 62 15.01 -18.97 8.89
CA LYS A 62 15.79 -18.70 10.10
C LYS A 62 17.23 -18.27 9.81
N ARG A 63 17.87 -18.87 8.80
CA ARG A 63 19.24 -18.48 8.39
C ARG A 63 19.24 -17.04 7.87
N HIS A 64 18.26 -16.69 7.04
CA HIS A 64 18.17 -15.36 6.44
C HIS A 64 17.78 -14.28 7.47
N GLU A 65 16.95 -14.63 8.46
CA GLU A 65 16.65 -13.78 9.62
C GLU A 65 17.90 -13.53 10.47
N GLN A 66 18.72 -14.57 10.69
CA GLN A 66 20.00 -14.44 11.40
C GLN A 66 20.97 -13.51 10.67
N GLU A 67 21.11 -13.66 9.35
CA GLU A 67 21.96 -12.77 8.54
C GLU A 67 21.49 -11.32 8.60
N LYS A 68 20.18 -11.07 8.55
CA LYS A 68 19.62 -9.71 8.64
C LYS A 68 19.81 -9.12 10.04
N LEU A 69 19.69 -9.94 11.10
CA LEU A 69 19.98 -9.54 12.48
C LEU A 69 21.46 -9.21 12.67
N GLU A 70 22.37 -9.97 12.06
CA GLU A 70 23.80 -9.70 12.11
C GLU A 70 24.15 -8.38 11.40
N GLN A 71 23.56 -8.12 10.24
CA GLN A 71 23.72 -6.84 9.55
C GLN A 71 23.21 -5.66 10.40
N LEU A 72 22.06 -5.81 11.06
CA LEU A 72 21.53 -4.80 11.97
C LEU A 72 22.45 -4.57 13.17
N ARG A 73 22.98 -5.65 13.78
CA ARG A 73 23.95 -5.57 14.88
C ARG A 73 25.25 -4.89 14.46
N GLN A 74 25.75 -5.15 13.25
CA GLN A 74 26.93 -4.47 12.72
C GLN A 74 26.67 -2.96 12.54
N LYS A 75 25.49 -2.58 12.05
CA LYS A 75 25.10 -1.16 11.93
C LYS A 75 24.99 -0.47 13.29
N VAL A 76 24.41 -1.13 14.29
CA VAL A 76 24.36 -0.59 15.66
C VAL A 76 25.77 -0.39 16.22
N LYS A 77 26.64 -1.39 16.10
CA LYS A 77 28.04 -1.30 16.55
C LYS A 77 28.83 -0.19 15.84
N ALA A 78 28.59 0.00 14.54
CA ALA A 78 29.18 1.11 13.79
C ALA A 78 28.68 2.48 14.28
N GLY A 79 27.38 2.59 14.58
CA GLY A 79 26.79 3.79 15.18
C GLY A 79 27.35 4.10 16.57
N GLU A 80 27.49 3.09 17.43
CA GLU A 80 28.09 3.23 18.77
C GLU A 80 29.55 3.68 18.71
N ALA A 81 30.34 3.13 17.78
CA ALA A 81 31.73 3.54 17.58
C ALA A 81 31.85 4.99 17.10
N GLN A 82 30.89 5.45 16.29
CA GLN A 82 30.83 6.85 15.87
C GLN A 82 30.49 7.76 17.04
N LEU A 83 29.48 7.41 17.84
CA LEU A 83 29.10 8.17 19.05
C LEU A 83 30.25 8.26 20.07
N ALA A 84 31.06 7.21 20.22
CA ALA A 84 32.22 7.24 21.10
C ALA A 84 33.31 8.22 20.65
N LYS A 85 33.54 8.32 19.33
CA LYS A 85 34.47 9.31 18.76
C LYS A 85 33.96 10.73 18.98
N ASP A 86 32.69 10.96 18.67
CA ASP A 86 32.05 12.27 18.83
C ASP A 86 32.09 12.72 20.31
N LYS A 87 31.91 11.79 21.26
CA LYS A 87 32.05 12.07 22.70
C LYS A 87 33.50 12.40 23.11
N ALA A 88 34.49 11.69 22.58
CA ALA A 88 35.89 11.97 22.88
C ALA A 88 36.36 13.32 22.31
N ASP A 89 35.82 13.72 21.16
CA ASP A 89 36.08 15.02 20.56
C ASP A 89 35.40 16.16 21.34
N LEU A 90 34.20 15.91 21.91
CA LEU A 90 33.55 16.82 22.86
C LEU A 90 34.37 17.02 24.15
N ASP A 91 34.90 15.95 24.74
CA ASP A 91 35.69 16.05 25.98
C ASP A 91 37.02 16.83 25.77
N LYS A 92 37.64 16.69 24.60
CA LYS A 92 38.83 17.49 24.22
C LYS A 92 38.51 18.96 24.02
N ALA A 93 37.33 19.28 23.50
CA ALA A 93 36.87 20.66 23.36
C ALA A 93 36.58 21.31 24.73
N GLN A 94 36.27 20.52 25.76
CA GLN A 94 35.97 21.00 27.11
C GLN A 94 37.21 21.15 28.02
N ASN A 95 38.38 20.65 27.62
CA ASN A 95 39.58 20.63 28.49
C ASN A 95 40.80 21.35 27.87
N ILE A 96 40.62 22.61 27.49
CA ILE A 96 41.73 23.52 27.16
C ILE A 96 42.30 24.10 28.48
N PRO A 97 43.60 23.93 28.78
CA PRO A 97 44.18 24.42 30.02
C PRO A 97 44.42 25.94 29.97
N VAL A 98 43.88 26.65 30.96
CA VAL A 98 44.18 28.06 31.23
C VAL A 98 45.43 28.13 32.10
N HIS A 99 46.55 28.61 31.55
CA HIS A 99 47.67 29.14 32.34
C HIS A 99 48.22 30.42 31.67
N GLY A 100 48.16 31.54 32.41
CA GLY A 100 48.66 32.86 32.02
C GLY A 100 50.09 33.14 32.51
N PRO A 101 50.60 34.36 32.27
CA PRO A 101 51.16 35.11 33.41
C PRO A 101 50.88 36.64 33.37
N ASP A 102 50.86 37.20 34.58
CA ASP A 102 51.08 38.58 35.03
C ASP A 102 51.16 39.77 34.03
N GLY A 103 50.40 40.83 34.38
CA GLY A 103 50.97 42.19 34.45
C GLY A 103 50.83 43.13 33.24
N CYS A 104 50.01 44.17 33.45
CA CYS A 104 50.11 45.53 32.90
C CYS A 104 49.70 45.85 31.43
N LEU A 105 48.55 46.53 31.36
CA LEU A 105 48.28 47.83 30.73
C LEU A 105 48.40 48.03 29.20
N ASN A 106 47.28 48.56 28.71
CA ASN A 106 47.09 49.56 27.66
C ASN A 106 46.90 49.15 26.19
N ALA A 107 45.65 49.42 25.77
CA ALA A 107 45.27 50.25 24.63
C ALA A 107 45.52 49.70 23.22
N GLY A 108 44.42 49.25 22.63
CA GLY A 108 43.99 49.66 21.30
C GLY A 108 44.75 49.08 20.11
N SER A 109 44.17 48.08 19.46
CA SER A 109 43.85 48.21 18.03
C SER A 109 42.94 47.07 17.58
N SER A 110 41.80 47.44 17.00
CA SER A 110 40.88 46.60 16.25
C SER A 110 41.61 45.73 15.20
N LYS A 111 41.33 44.43 15.16
CA LYS A 111 41.45 43.55 13.98
C LYS A 111 40.79 42.18 14.19
N ASN A 112 39.62 42.03 13.56
CA ASN A 112 38.98 40.81 13.02
C ASN A 112 39.50 39.43 13.45
N GLU A 113 38.81 38.79 14.39
CA GLU A 113 38.78 37.33 14.53
C GLU A 113 37.58 36.77 13.76
N ARG A 114 37.85 36.13 12.62
CA ARG A 114 36.86 35.26 11.95
C ARG A 114 36.71 33.99 12.77
N THR A 115 35.77 33.99 13.72
CA THR A 115 35.24 32.76 14.31
C THR A 115 34.65 31.91 13.19
N ASN A 116 35.27 30.77 12.90
CA ASN A 116 34.68 29.71 12.09
C ASN A 116 33.52 29.08 12.88
N ARG A 117 32.42 29.82 13.03
CA ARG A 117 31.13 29.23 13.33
C ARG A 117 30.69 28.60 12.01
N GLN A 118 30.71 27.27 11.93
CA GLN A 118 29.79 26.63 11.00
C GLN A 118 28.42 27.23 11.34
N PRO A 119 27.71 27.86 10.38
CA PRO A 119 26.34 28.22 10.65
C PRO A 119 25.66 26.92 11.04
N ASP A 120 25.10 26.87 12.25
CA ASP A 120 24.10 25.87 12.59
C ASP A 120 23.16 25.87 11.40
N ARG A 121 23.23 24.81 10.59
CA ARG A 121 22.20 24.61 9.56
C ARG A 121 20.92 24.65 10.37
N PRO A 122 19.97 25.54 10.05
CA PRO A 122 18.70 25.48 10.72
C PRO A 122 18.25 24.03 10.56
N HIS A 123 18.07 23.33 11.68
CA HIS A 123 17.23 22.15 11.72
C HIS A 123 15.85 22.70 11.32
N ILE A 124 15.61 22.76 10.02
CA ILE A 124 14.29 22.97 9.49
C ILE A 124 13.61 21.67 9.86
N GLU A 125 12.94 21.66 11.02
CA GLU A 125 12.01 20.61 11.35
C GLU A 125 11.09 20.47 10.14
N SER A 126 11.16 19.29 9.51
CA SER A 126 10.25 18.98 8.42
C SER A 126 8.84 19.21 8.95
N PRO A 127 7.99 19.95 8.22
CA PRO A 127 6.64 20.19 8.69
C PRO A 127 5.95 18.85 9.00
N MET A 128 5.03 18.83 9.96
CA MET A 128 4.23 17.64 10.20
C MET A 128 3.19 17.47 9.08
N PRO A 129 2.91 16.23 8.64
CA PRO A 129 1.89 15.97 7.64
C PRO A 129 0.49 16.34 8.15
N PRO A 130 -0.38 16.94 7.31
CA PRO A 130 -1.76 17.25 7.69
C PRO A 130 -2.65 16.00 7.62
N LEU A 131 -2.37 15.01 8.48
CA LEU A 131 -2.96 13.67 8.42
C LEU A 131 -4.49 13.68 8.49
N GLU A 132 -5.05 14.44 9.42
CA GLU A 132 -6.51 14.54 9.58
C GLU A 132 -7.16 15.12 8.33
N SER A 133 -6.56 16.16 7.72
CA SER A 133 -7.04 16.74 6.47
C SER A 133 -6.96 15.74 5.33
N ILE A 134 -5.83 15.05 5.16
CA ILE A 134 -5.65 14.01 4.13
C ILE A 134 -6.70 12.90 4.31
N PHE A 135 -6.87 12.42 5.54
CA PHE A 135 -7.80 11.36 5.86
C PHE A 135 -9.25 11.75 5.55
N LYS A 136 -9.69 12.93 6.03
CA LYS A 136 -11.02 13.47 5.73
C LYS A 136 -11.23 13.64 4.23
N SER A 137 -10.22 14.09 3.51
CA SER A 137 -10.30 14.34 2.07
C SER A 137 -10.54 13.08 1.24
N PHE A 138 -10.20 11.87 1.72
CA PHE A 138 -10.53 10.62 1.00
C PHE A 138 -12.04 10.39 0.84
N SER A 139 -12.85 10.91 1.77
CA SER A 139 -14.29 10.63 1.82
C SER A 139 -15.00 10.96 0.51
N GLY A 140 -15.98 10.13 0.15
CA GLY A 140 -16.80 10.32 -1.05
C GLY A 140 -16.47 9.35 -2.17
N THR A 141 -16.75 9.77 -3.41
CA THR A 141 -16.66 8.92 -4.60
C THR A 141 -15.65 9.49 -5.60
N TRP A 142 -14.88 8.59 -6.20
CA TRP A 142 -13.77 8.91 -7.09
C TRP A 142 -13.90 8.13 -8.39
N LYS A 143 -13.62 8.80 -9.51
CA LYS A 143 -13.26 8.12 -10.76
C LYS A 143 -11.88 7.51 -10.57
N LEU A 144 -11.75 6.24 -10.90
CA LEU A 144 -10.52 5.48 -10.78
C LEU A 144 -10.07 5.04 -12.17
N HIS A 145 -8.88 5.47 -12.54
CA HIS A 145 -8.17 4.99 -13.72
C HIS A 145 -6.85 4.36 -13.28
N ARG A 146 -6.54 3.16 -13.76
CA ARG A 146 -5.33 2.45 -13.38
C ARG A 146 -4.67 1.78 -14.58
N SER A 147 -3.38 2.02 -14.74
CA SER A 147 -2.53 1.27 -15.67
C SER A 147 -1.87 0.12 -14.93
N LEU A 148 -1.91 -1.08 -15.50
CA LEU A 148 -1.29 -2.28 -14.97
C LEU A 148 -0.29 -2.83 -16.00
N THR A 149 0.95 -3.02 -15.58
CA THR A 149 2.01 -3.57 -16.43
C THR A 149 2.69 -4.71 -15.69
N SER A 150 2.53 -5.94 -16.18
CA SER A 150 3.23 -7.10 -15.63
C SER A 150 4.46 -7.46 -16.45
N ALA A 151 5.52 -7.90 -15.77
CA ALA A 151 6.71 -8.48 -16.39
C ALA A 151 6.60 -10.00 -16.57
N LEU A 152 5.61 -10.65 -15.95
CA LEU A 152 5.44 -12.10 -16.02
C LEU A 152 4.55 -12.49 -17.22
N PRO A 153 4.98 -13.45 -18.06
CA PRO A 153 4.13 -13.98 -19.13
C PRO A 153 2.82 -14.57 -18.58
N GLY A 154 1.70 -14.25 -19.22
CA GLY A 154 0.37 -14.75 -18.83
C GLY A 154 -0.34 -13.92 -17.76
N PHE A 155 0.33 -12.92 -17.18
CA PHE A 155 -0.31 -11.93 -16.32
C PHE A 155 -0.84 -10.76 -17.14
N PRO A 156 -2.07 -10.30 -16.88
CA PRO A 156 -2.68 -9.26 -17.70
C PRO A 156 -1.99 -7.92 -17.46
N SER A 157 -1.42 -7.35 -18.52
CA SER A 157 -1.20 -5.92 -18.65
C SER A 157 -2.44 -5.28 -19.26
N GLY A 158 -2.76 -4.06 -18.87
CA GLY A 158 -3.96 -3.38 -19.35
C GLY A 158 -4.34 -2.13 -18.59
N THR A 159 -5.57 -1.69 -18.83
CA THR A 159 -6.13 -0.48 -18.24
C THR A 159 -7.40 -0.82 -17.49
N PHE A 160 -7.41 -0.52 -16.20
CA PHE A 160 -8.59 -0.58 -15.36
C PHE A 160 -9.30 0.78 -15.33
N THR A 161 -10.61 0.78 -15.51
CA THR A 161 -11.47 1.95 -15.33
C THR A 161 -12.64 1.59 -14.44
N GLY A 162 -12.91 2.43 -13.45
CA GLY A 162 -13.93 2.17 -12.46
C GLY A 162 -14.20 3.33 -11.52
N THR A 163 -14.81 3.00 -10.39
CA THR A 163 -15.16 3.93 -9.33
C THR A 163 -14.62 3.39 -8.01
N ALA A 164 -14.09 4.28 -7.17
CA ALA A 164 -13.73 4.01 -5.80
C ALA A 164 -14.59 4.85 -4.84
N THR A 165 -15.02 4.24 -3.74
CA THR A 165 -15.79 4.91 -2.69
C THR A 165 -15.08 4.79 -1.36
N PHE A 166 -15.11 5.86 -0.57
CA PHE A 166 -14.68 5.87 0.83
C PHE A 166 -15.89 6.29 1.67
N LYS A 167 -16.40 5.35 2.46
CA LYS A 167 -17.56 5.56 3.35
C LYS A 167 -17.13 5.46 4.81
N PRO A 168 -17.68 6.27 5.73
CA PRO A 168 -17.48 6.07 7.16
C PRO A 168 -17.75 4.62 7.57
N HIS A 169 -16.88 4.08 8.42
CA HIS A 169 -16.98 2.70 8.90
C HIS A 169 -16.85 2.67 10.42
N SER A 170 -17.58 1.74 11.06
CA SER A 170 -17.69 1.68 12.53
C SER A 170 -16.46 1.10 13.22
N ALA A 171 -15.56 0.43 12.48
CA ALA A 171 -14.31 -0.06 13.01
C ALA A 171 -13.45 1.06 13.61
N PHE A 172 -12.63 0.72 14.60
CA PHE A 172 -11.68 1.64 15.26
C PHE A 172 -12.36 2.92 15.78
N ASP A 173 -13.43 2.75 16.57
CA ASP A 173 -14.16 3.86 17.19
C ASP A 173 -14.65 4.92 16.19
N SER A 174 -15.07 4.46 15.00
CA SER A 174 -15.53 5.31 13.88
C SER A 174 -14.47 6.24 13.28
N LEU A 175 -13.18 6.04 13.59
CA LEU A 175 -12.04 6.71 12.95
C LEU A 175 -11.55 5.94 11.72
N SER A 176 -12.49 5.38 10.95
CA SER A 176 -12.17 4.57 9.78
C SER A 176 -13.08 4.84 8.59
N LEU A 177 -12.54 4.58 7.40
CA LEU A 177 -13.23 4.64 6.12
C LEU A 177 -13.14 3.28 5.44
N LEU A 178 -14.27 2.73 5.01
CA LEU A 178 -14.35 1.58 4.12
C LEU A 178 -14.08 2.08 2.70
N TYR A 179 -12.94 1.65 2.16
CA TYR A 179 -12.63 1.73 0.74
C TYR A 179 -13.30 0.57 0.00
N HIS A 180 -13.98 0.88 -1.10
CA HIS A 180 -14.49 -0.11 -2.03
C HIS A 180 -14.32 0.39 -3.46
N GLU A 181 -13.55 -0.32 -4.28
CA GLU A 181 -13.44 -0.09 -5.72
C GLU A 181 -14.18 -1.16 -6.51
N THR A 182 -14.73 -0.74 -7.66
CA THR A 182 -15.35 -1.61 -8.65
C THR A 182 -15.04 -1.09 -10.04
N GLY A 183 -14.86 -1.97 -11.02
CA GLY A 183 -14.63 -1.58 -12.40
C GLY A 183 -14.23 -2.73 -13.31
N GLU A 184 -13.74 -2.37 -14.49
CA GLU A 184 -13.33 -3.30 -15.53
C GLU A 184 -11.86 -3.06 -15.90
N LEU A 185 -11.07 -4.14 -15.88
CA LEU A 185 -9.74 -4.20 -16.49
C LEU A 185 -9.88 -4.67 -17.93
N VAL A 186 -9.50 -3.80 -18.87
CA VAL A 186 -9.34 -4.15 -20.28
C VAL A 186 -7.87 -4.49 -20.50
N THR A 187 -7.59 -5.76 -20.76
CA THR A 187 -6.24 -6.25 -21.06
C THR A 187 -5.78 -5.80 -22.44
N GLU A 188 -4.47 -5.80 -22.69
CA GLU A 188 -3.91 -5.51 -24.01
C GLU A 188 -4.37 -6.50 -25.09
N GLN A 189 -4.74 -7.74 -24.70
CA GLN A 189 -5.32 -8.74 -25.59
C GLN A 189 -6.84 -8.54 -25.82
N GLY A 190 -7.44 -7.49 -25.25
CA GLY A 190 -8.85 -7.14 -25.41
C GLY A 190 -9.81 -7.88 -24.49
N TYR A 191 -9.33 -8.76 -23.60
CA TYR A 191 -10.18 -9.35 -22.56
C TYR A 191 -10.63 -8.30 -21.56
N LYS A 192 -11.88 -8.46 -21.10
CA LYS A 192 -12.52 -7.62 -20.10
C LYS A 192 -12.73 -8.42 -18.83
N LEU A 193 -12.11 -7.97 -17.74
CA LEU A 193 -12.17 -8.63 -16.44
C LEU A 193 -12.80 -7.68 -15.43
N LEU A 194 -13.89 -8.11 -14.79
CA LEU A 194 -14.48 -7.36 -13.69
C LEU A 194 -13.61 -7.52 -12.44
N ALA A 195 -13.30 -6.41 -11.79
CA ALA A 195 -12.55 -6.41 -10.55
C ALA A 195 -13.24 -5.53 -9.51
N ASN A 196 -13.15 -5.99 -8.26
CA ASN A 196 -13.52 -5.20 -7.09
C ASN A 196 -12.52 -5.48 -5.96
N ARG A 197 -12.40 -4.53 -5.03
CA ARG A 197 -11.53 -4.67 -3.86
C ARG A 197 -12.04 -3.81 -2.72
N LYS A 198 -11.96 -4.32 -1.49
CA LYS A 198 -12.28 -3.59 -0.26
C LYS A 198 -11.06 -3.50 0.67
N TYR A 199 -10.93 -2.37 1.37
CA TYR A 199 -9.95 -2.13 2.44
C TYR A 199 -10.56 -1.24 3.51
N ILE A 200 -10.03 -1.28 4.74
CA ILE A 200 -10.39 -0.31 5.79
C ILE A 200 -9.20 0.61 6.03
N TYR A 201 -9.40 1.90 5.82
CA TYR A 201 -8.43 2.94 6.13
C TYR A 201 -8.73 3.44 7.54
N ARG A 202 -7.75 3.41 8.44
CA ARG A 202 -7.85 3.88 9.81
C ARG A 202 -7.00 5.13 10.00
N PHE A 203 -7.55 6.13 10.69
CA PHE A 203 -6.79 7.25 11.25
C PHE A 203 -6.58 7.01 12.75
N SER A 204 -5.34 7.06 13.21
CA SER A 204 -4.98 6.98 14.63
C SER A 204 -4.42 8.34 15.06
N PRO A 205 -5.18 9.18 15.80
CA PRO A 205 -4.69 10.46 16.28
C PRO A 205 -3.52 10.31 17.26
N ASP A 206 -3.60 9.31 18.14
CA ASP A 206 -2.59 9.09 19.20
C ASP A 206 -1.24 8.64 18.64
N ASP A 207 -1.27 7.82 17.59
CA ASP A 207 -0.04 7.34 16.92
C ASP A 207 0.40 8.25 15.76
N GLU A 208 -0.38 9.30 15.46
CA GLU A 208 -0.21 10.19 14.30
C GLU A 208 0.00 9.41 12.98
N LYS A 209 -0.90 8.46 12.70
CA LYS A 209 -0.78 7.55 11.55
C LYS A 209 -2.06 7.34 10.79
N ILE A 210 -1.90 7.06 9.50
CA ILE A 210 -2.93 6.44 8.65
C ILE A 210 -2.46 5.03 8.32
N SER A 211 -3.32 4.04 8.55
CA SER A 211 -3.04 2.62 8.29
C SER A 211 -4.13 2.01 7.42
N ILE A 212 -3.75 1.03 6.61
CA ILE A 212 -4.64 0.33 5.68
C ILE A 212 -4.73 -1.12 6.14
N TRP A 213 -5.95 -1.65 6.21
CA TRP A 213 -6.27 -2.97 6.73
C TRP A 213 -7.03 -3.79 5.69
N PHE A 214 -6.75 -5.08 5.65
CA PHE A 214 -7.55 -6.02 4.88
C PHE A 214 -8.95 -6.16 5.48
N VAL A 215 -9.91 -6.49 4.62
CA VAL A 215 -11.28 -6.84 5.01
C VAL A 215 -11.42 -8.36 4.93
N LYS A 216 -12.00 -8.99 5.95
CA LYS A 216 -12.22 -10.44 5.96
C LYS A 216 -13.15 -10.87 4.83
N GLU A 217 -12.80 -11.95 4.13
CA GLU A 217 -13.65 -12.54 3.10
C GLU A 217 -14.35 -13.82 3.60
N PRO A 218 -15.63 -14.06 3.26
CA PRO A 218 -16.49 -13.21 2.45
C PRO A 218 -16.91 -11.93 3.22
N ALA A 219 -16.94 -10.81 2.51
CA ALA A 219 -17.29 -9.49 3.05
C ALA A 219 -18.69 -9.08 2.54
N PRO A 220 -19.79 -9.65 3.09
CA PRO A 220 -21.13 -9.22 2.71
C PRO A 220 -21.27 -7.72 2.95
N ASP A 221 -21.96 -7.05 2.04
CA ASP A 221 -22.22 -5.62 2.17
C ASP A 221 -22.89 -5.35 3.53
N GLU A 222 -22.46 -4.27 4.20
CA GLU A 222 -22.95 -3.83 5.51
C GLU A 222 -22.41 -4.62 6.72
N ASN A 223 -21.56 -5.63 6.50
CA ASN A 223 -20.87 -6.35 7.59
C ASN A 223 -19.40 -6.63 7.25
N GLU A 224 -18.72 -5.62 6.71
CA GLU A 224 -17.28 -5.65 6.48
C GLU A 224 -16.48 -5.63 7.79
N GLU A 225 -15.75 -6.71 8.08
CA GLU A 225 -14.88 -6.79 9.26
C GLU A 225 -13.42 -6.58 8.92
N VAL A 226 -12.69 -5.93 9.82
CA VAL A 226 -11.23 -5.82 9.78
C VAL A 226 -10.60 -7.21 9.90
N ASP A 227 -9.65 -7.51 9.02
CA ASP A 227 -8.79 -8.69 9.10
C ASP A 227 -7.45 -8.31 9.75
N TYR A 228 -6.35 -8.27 8.99
CA TYR A 228 -5.03 -7.87 9.47
C TYR A 228 -4.50 -6.63 8.76
N LEU A 229 -3.45 -6.04 9.33
CA LEU A 229 -2.78 -4.85 8.82
C LEU A 229 -2.16 -5.15 7.44
N PHE A 230 -2.44 -4.28 6.47
CA PHE A 230 -1.73 -4.29 5.19
C PHE A 230 -0.46 -3.46 5.31
N HIS A 231 -0.57 -2.14 5.38
CA HIS A 231 0.58 -1.25 5.57
C HIS A 231 0.20 0.05 6.28
N GLU A 232 1.19 0.70 6.87
CA GLU A 232 1.08 2.05 7.42
C GLU A 232 1.65 3.07 6.43
N LEU A 233 1.18 4.31 6.50
CA LEU A 233 1.66 5.40 5.65
C LEU A 233 2.77 6.18 6.35
N GLU A 234 3.96 6.13 5.76
CA GLU A 234 5.11 6.96 6.13
C GLU A 234 5.15 8.21 5.26
N PHE A 235 4.84 9.37 5.85
CA PHE A 235 4.75 10.64 5.13
C PHE A 235 6.09 11.34 4.97
N SER A 236 6.25 12.02 3.84
CA SER A 236 7.34 12.96 3.62
C SER A 236 6.89 14.08 2.68
N LEU A 237 7.57 15.22 2.77
CA LEU A 237 7.34 16.35 1.87
C LEU A 237 8.37 16.33 0.75
N LEU A 238 7.91 16.28 -0.50
CA LEU A 238 8.76 16.31 -1.69
C LEU A 238 8.23 17.38 -2.65
N ASP A 239 9.06 18.37 -3.00
CA ASP A 239 8.71 19.46 -3.91
C ASP A 239 7.36 20.13 -3.55
N GLN A 240 7.18 20.44 -2.26
CA GLN A 240 5.95 21.02 -1.69
C GLN A 240 4.70 20.14 -1.78
N ARG A 241 4.85 18.85 -2.11
CA ARG A 241 3.75 17.88 -2.16
C ARG A 241 3.91 16.84 -1.06
N TRP A 242 2.79 16.47 -0.46
CA TRP A 242 2.75 15.39 0.51
C TRP A 242 2.73 14.06 -0.22
N ILE A 243 3.74 13.24 0.05
CA ILE A 243 3.81 11.86 -0.43
C ILE A 243 3.80 10.93 0.77
N ALA A 244 3.35 9.70 0.56
CA ALA A 244 3.51 8.65 1.56
C ALA A 244 4.01 7.35 0.93
N LYS A 245 4.67 6.55 1.73
CA LYS A 245 5.10 5.20 1.36
C LYS A 245 4.54 4.19 2.34
N GLY A 246 4.39 2.97 1.87
CA GLY A 246 4.11 1.82 2.72
C GLY A 246 4.66 0.57 2.04
N ASP A 247 4.93 -0.46 2.83
CA ASP A 247 5.31 -1.76 2.29
C ASP A 247 4.66 -2.89 3.06
N HIS A 248 4.52 -4.02 2.38
CA HIS A 248 3.93 -5.22 2.93
C HIS A 248 4.50 -6.44 2.23
N LEU A 249 4.91 -7.45 3.01
CA LEU A 249 5.22 -8.77 2.48
C LEU A 249 3.94 -9.60 2.48
N CYS A 250 3.37 -9.82 1.29
CA CYS A 250 2.22 -10.70 1.12
C CYS A 250 2.73 -12.09 0.71
N GLU A 251 2.73 -13.03 1.65
CA GLU A 251 3.33 -14.36 1.48
C GLU A 251 4.79 -14.30 0.97
N LYS A 252 5.00 -14.46 -0.34
CA LYS A 252 6.31 -14.46 -0.99
C LYS A 252 6.54 -13.23 -1.88
N ASP A 253 5.55 -12.36 -2.05
CA ASP A 253 5.63 -11.19 -2.91
C ASP A 253 5.69 -9.88 -2.09
N MET A 254 6.67 -9.04 -2.36
CA MET A 254 6.80 -7.73 -1.73
C MET A 254 5.98 -6.68 -2.46
N TYR A 255 5.24 -5.90 -1.70
CA TYR A 255 4.47 -4.76 -2.15
C TYR A 255 5.11 -3.48 -1.63
N TRP A 256 5.34 -2.51 -2.52
CA TRP A 256 5.70 -1.14 -2.18
C TRP A 256 4.65 -0.19 -2.72
N ALA A 257 3.99 0.52 -1.81
CA ALA A 257 3.00 1.54 -2.10
C ALA A 257 3.64 2.93 -2.10
N PHE A 258 3.25 3.76 -3.06
CA PHE A 258 3.65 5.15 -3.17
C PHE A 258 2.40 6.00 -3.41
N TYR A 259 2.12 6.91 -2.49
CA TYR A 259 1.00 7.83 -2.53
C TYR A 259 1.48 9.23 -2.89
N ASP A 260 0.69 9.93 -3.69
CA ASP A 260 0.92 11.33 -4.10
C ASP A 260 -0.36 12.13 -3.84
N PHE A 261 -0.36 12.91 -2.76
CA PHE A 261 -1.51 13.70 -2.32
C PHE A 261 -1.40 15.13 -2.87
N ARG A 262 -2.29 15.48 -3.82
CA ARG A 262 -2.36 16.84 -4.38
C ARG A 262 -3.38 17.63 -3.59
N LEU A 263 -2.94 18.25 -2.50
CA LEU A 263 -3.84 18.95 -1.57
C LEU A 263 -4.33 20.31 -2.09
N ASP A 264 -3.85 20.74 -3.25
CA ASP A 264 -4.40 21.88 -3.97
C ASP A 264 -5.91 21.64 -4.18
N ASN A 265 -6.74 22.63 -3.80
CA ASN A 265 -8.20 22.59 -3.95
C ASN A 265 -8.88 21.35 -3.29
N ASN A 266 -8.70 21.12 -1.99
CA ASN A 266 -9.38 20.06 -1.24
C ASN A 266 -9.14 18.62 -1.75
N MET A 267 -7.96 18.35 -2.30
CA MET A 267 -7.58 17.05 -2.85
C MET A 267 -8.54 16.59 -3.95
N GLU A 268 -8.66 17.35 -5.03
CA GLU A 268 -9.46 16.93 -6.19
C GLU A 268 -8.89 15.70 -6.90
N LYS A 269 -7.58 15.47 -6.75
CA LYS A 269 -6.85 14.36 -7.37
C LYS A 269 -5.80 13.80 -6.42
N TRP A 270 -5.57 12.49 -6.48
CA TRP A 270 -4.44 11.85 -5.82
C TRP A 270 -4.02 10.58 -6.58
N GLY A 271 -2.80 10.12 -6.32
CA GLY A 271 -2.22 8.96 -6.99
C GLY A 271 -1.81 7.85 -6.02
N LEU A 272 -1.91 6.61 -6.46
CA LEU A 272 -1.40 5.43 -5.79
C LEU A 272 -0.68 4.51 -6.78
N ARG A 273 0.62 4.35 -6.58
CA ARG A 273 1.44 3.41 -7.34
C ARG A 273 1.85 2.24 -6.47
N TYR A 274 1.66 1.03 -6.97
CA TYR A 274 2.27 -0.18 -6.44
C TYR A 274 3.39 -0.64 -7.34
N LYS A 275 4.51 -1.00 -6.72
CA LYS A 275 5.50 -1.90 -7.29
C LYS A 275 5.41 -3.22 -6.55
N VAL A 276 5.23 -4.30 -7.28
CA VAL A 276 5.13 -5.64 -6.70
C VAL A 276 6.21 -6.52 -7.29
N LYS A 277 6.94 -7.23 -6.44
CA LYS A 277 7.99 -8.14 -6.88
C LYS A 277 8.09 -9.36 -5.98
N GLY A 278 8.08 -10.53 -6.60
CA GLY A 278 8.29 -11.81 -5.95
C GLY A 278 8.26 -12.95 -6.99
N PRO A 279 8.26 -14.21 -6.53
CA PRO A 279 8.30 -15.37 -7.41
C PRO A 279 7.02 -15.54 -8.22
N GLN A 280 5.89 -15.01 -7.73
CA GLN A 280 4.59 -15.22 -8.36
C GLN A 280 4.04 -13.93 -8.98
N LYS A 281 4.49 -12.76 -8.54
CA LYS A 281 4.08 -11.45 -9.08
C LYS A 281 5.28 -10.59 -9.41
N ASP A 282 5.27 -10.02 -10.60
CA ASP A 282 6.14 -8.90 -10.97
C ASP A 282 5.32 -7.93 -11.81
N TYR A 283 4.91 -6.82 -11.21
CA TYR A 283 4.10 -5.82 -11.89
C TYR A 283 4.21 -4.42 -11.27
N LEU A 284 3.87 -3.44 -12.10
CA LEU A 284 3.61 -2.06 -11.71
C LEU A 284 2.13 -1.77 -11.90
N SER A 285 1.53 -1.10 -10.92
CA SER A 285 0.15 -0.61 -10.98
C SER A 285 0.16 0.87 -10.64
N ASP A 286 -0.27 1.72 -11.55
CA ASP A 286 -0.36 3.17 -11.36
C ASP A 286 -1.82 3.60 -11.40
N SER A 287 -2.32 4.11 -10.28
CA SER A 287 -3.72 4.49 -10.11
C SER A 287 -3.86 5.99 -9.93
N ALA A 288 -4.72 6.62 -10.72
CA ALA A 288 -5.14 8.00 -10.57
C ALA A 288 -6.59 8.05 -10.10
N TYR A 289 -6.83 8.82 -9.05
CA TYR A 289 -8.14 9.07 -8.48
C TYR A 289 -8.52 10.53 -8.73
N GLU A 290 -9.69 10.76 -9.28
CA GLU A 290 -10.23 12.10 -9.52
C GLU A 290 -11.64 12.21 -8.94
N ARG A 291 -11.95 13.33 -8.28
CA ARG A 291 -13.31 13.55 -7.77
C ARG A 291 -14.34 13.46 -8.90
N VAL A 292 -15.49 12.87 -8.62
CA VAL A 292 -16.65 12.96 -9.51
C VAL A 292 -17.15 14.41 -9.44
N ALA A 293 -17.10 15.11 -10.57
CA ALA A 293 -17.63 16.46 -10.74
C ALA A 293 -19.15 16.50 -10.58
#